data_AF-A0A0L6V010-F1
#
_entry.id   AF-A0A0L6V010-F1
#
_cell.length_a   1.000
_cell.length_b   1.000
_cell.length_c   1.000
_cell.angle_alpha   90.00
_cell.angle_beta   90.00
_cell.angle_gamma   90.00
#
_symmetry.space_group_name_H-M   'P 1'
#
loop_
_entity.id
_entity.type
_entity.pdbx_description
1 polymer ?
#
loop_
_entity_poly.entity_id
_entity_poly.type
_entity_poly.pdbx_seq_one_letter_code
_entity_poly.pdbx_strand_id
1 'polypeptide(L)'
;MSFCNMKETTLDVFDVNQFTLRSGEEMRSPCIWWKKAPTNSKCGRIFTRHGVRYSVLLKLPYFNLPENSVVEPMHNIFLGLLRHHGTEFFGLKKNEASNH
;
A
#
# COMPACT_ATOMS: atom_id res chain seq x y z
N MET A 1 -2.56 0.12 0.03
CA MET A 1 -2.93 1.35 0.75
C MET A 1 -4.43 1.43 0.83
N SER A 2 -5.00 1.67 2.01
CA SER A 2 -6.43 1.77 2.28
C SER A 2 -6.70 2.94 3.20
N PHE A 3 -7.91 3.53 3.19
CA PHE A 3 -8.16 4.79 3.90
C PHE A 3 -8.01 4.65 5.43
N CYS A 4 -7.54 5.71 6.10
CA CYS A 4 -7.49 5.71 7.56
C CYS A 4 -8.90 5.82 8.15
N ASN A 5 -9.10 5.32 9.38
CA ASN A 5 -10.36 5.48 10.13
C ASN A 5 -10.49 6.86 10.79
N MET A 6 -9.55 7.77 10.49
CA MET A 6 -9.48 9.10 11.06
C MET A 6 -10.53 10.02 10.44
N LYS A 7 -11.25 10.75 11.30
CA LYS A 7 -12.13 11.83 10.88
C LYS A 7 -11.34 13.14 10.88
N GLU A 8 -11.67 14.03 9.94
CA GLU A 8 -11.05 15.35 9.81
C GLU A 8 -11.13 16.17 11.11
N THR A 9 -12.21 16.01 11.87
CA THR A 9 -12.43 16.67 13.18
C THR A 9 -11.48 16.22 14.29
N THR A 10 -10.70 15.16 14.07
CA THR A 10 -9.82 14.53 15.08
C THR A 10 -8.34 14.66 14.72
N LEU A 11 -8.00 15.46 13.70
CA LEU A 11 -6.63 15.65 13.23
C LEU A 11 -5.70 16.24 14.29
N ASP A 12 -6.23 17.06 15.21
CA ASP A 12 -5.45 17.71 16.28
C ASP A 12 -5.20 16.81 17.50
N VAL A 13 -5.75 15.59 17.50
CA VAL A 13 -5.55 14.63 18.58
C VAL A 13 -4.24 13.89 18.38
N PHE A 14 -3.38 13.88 19.40
CA PHE A 14 -2.12 13.14 19.40
C PHE A 14 -2.17 11.85 20.24
N ASP A 15 -3.29 11.58 20.91
CA ASP A 15 -3.47 10.40 21.73
C ASP A 15 -3.75 9.16 20.86
N VAL A 16 -2.76 8.28 20.80
CA VAL A 16 -2.80 7.05 19.99
C VAL A 16 -3.97 6.15 20.37
N ASN A 17 -4.41 6.17 21.63
CA ASN A 17 -5.48 5.30 22.12
C ASN A 17 -6.88 5.74 21.66
N GLN A 18 -7.02 6.97 21.17
CA GLN A 18 -8.28 7.47 20.59
C GLN A 18 -8.50 6.96 19.16
N PHE A 19 -7.48 6.35 18.54
CA PHE A 19 -7.57 5.78 17.21
C PHE A 19 -7.89 4.29 17.27
N THR A 20 -8.99 3.91 16.65
CA THR A 20 -9.29 2.49 16.41
C THR A 20 -8.37 1.95 15.32
N LEU A 21 -7.44 1.09 15.71
CA LEU A 21 -6.63 0.30 14.78
C LEU A 21 -7.54 -0.62 13.96
N ARG A 22 -7.20 -0.82 12.69
CA ARG A 22 -7.89 -1.80 11.85
C ARG A 22 -7.32 -3.19 12.04
N SER A 23 -8.20 -4.17 12.18
CA SER A 23 -7.79 -5.57 12.15
C SER A 23 -7.45 -5.99 10.72
N GLY A 24 -6.48 -6.89 10.58
CA GLY A 24 -6.09 -7.43 9.27
C GLY A 24 -7.24 -8.16 8.58
N GLU A 25 -8.13 -8.79 9.34
CA GLU A 25 -9.31 -9.49 8.84
C GLU A 25 -10.34 -8.54 8.23
N GLU A 26 -10.56 -7.38 8.87
CA GLU A 26 -11.46 -6.33 8.39
C GLU A 26 -11.00 -5.76 7.04
N MET A 27 -9.68 -5.71 6.81
CA MET A 27 -9.13 -5.23 5.53
C MET A 27 -9.11 -6.32 4.46
N ARG A 28 -9.00 -7.60 4.86
CA ARG A 28 -8.92 -8.75 3.95
C ARG A 28 -10.24 -9.00 3.22
N SER A 29 -11.37 -8.83 3.90
CA SER A 29 -12.70 -9.09 3.31
C SER A 29 -13.01 -8.18 2.11
N PRO A 30 -12.84 -6.84 2.21
CA PRO A 30 -12.96 -5.93 1.07
C PRO A 30 -11.99 -6.24 -0.09
N CYS A 31 -10.75 -6.67 0.20
CA CYS A 31 -9.80 -7.09 -0.85
C CYS A 31 -10.29 -8.31 -1.62
N ILE A 32 -10.90 -9.28 -0.94
CA ILE A 32 -11.48 -10.47 -1.57
C ILE A 32 -12.72 -10.08 -2.40
N TRP A 33 -13.56 -9.17 -1.90
CA TRP A 33 -14.70 -8.64 -2.67
C TRP A 33 -14.24 -7.90 -3.93
N TRP A 34 -13.17 -7.11 -3.83
CA TRP A 34 -12.58 -6.43 -4.97
C TRP A 34 -12.08 -7.42 -6.02
N LYS A 35 -11.42 -8.51 -5.61
CA LYS A 35 -10.97 -9.58 -6.51
C LYS A 35 -12.12 -10.31 -7.19
N LYS A 36 -13.21 -10.57 -6.46
CA LYS A 36 -14.39 -11.28 -6.95
C LYS A 36 -15.34 -10.39 -7.76
N ALA A 37 -15.09 -9.09 -7.83
CA ALA A 37 -15.97 -8.17 -8.53
C ALA A 37 -15.88 -8.41 -10.06
N PRO A 38 -17.01 -8.64 -10.75
CA PRO A 38 -17.02 -8.99 -12.17
C PRO A 38 -16.80 -7.80 -13.10
N THR A 39 -16.78 -6.56 -12.59
CA THR A 39 -16.74 -5.35 -13.41
C THR A 39 -15.88 -4.29 -12.75
N ASN A 40 -15.12 -3.54 -13.56
CA ASN A 40 -14.31 -2.42 -13.10
C ASN A 40 -15.10 -1.36 -12.33
N SER A 41 -16.36 -1.11 -12.70
CA SER A 41 -17.25 -0.21 -11.96
C SER A 41 -17.47 -0.68 -10.51
N LYS A 42 -17.65 -1.98 -10.30
CA LYS A 42 -17.85 -2.56 -8.96
C LYS A 42 -16.55 -2.58 -8.15
N CYS A 43 -15.42 -2.85 -8.81
CA CYS A 43 -14.09 -2.65 -8.22
C CYS A 43 -13.88 -1.20 -7.77
N GLY A 44 -14.28 -0.24 -8.61
CA GLY A 44 -14.22 1.19 -8.32
C GLY A 44 -15.04 1.56 -7.09
N ARG A 45 -16.29 1.10 -6.99
CA ARG A 45 -17.15 1.33 -5.81
C ARG A 45 -16.55 0.77 -4.52
N ILE A 46 -15.95 -0.42 -4.58
CA ILE A 46 -15.29 -1.05 -3.43
C ILE A 46 -14.05 -0.24 -3.03
N PHE A 47 -13.28 0.23 -4.01
CA PHE A 47 -12.13 1.11 -3.79
C PHE A 47 -12.55 2.45 -3.18
N THR A 48 -13.58 3.11 -3.69
CA THR A 48 -14.08 4.38 -3.12
C THR A 48 -14.55 4.21 -1.68
N ARG A 49 -15.19 3.08 -1.36
CA ARG A 49 -15.73 2.83 -0.01
C ARG A 49 -14.67 2.43 1.01
N HIS A 50 -13.72 1.59 0.62
CA HIS A 50 -12.79 0.96 1.58
C HIS A 50 -11.32 1.35 1.35
N GLY A 51 -11.02 2.00 0.22
CA GLY A 51 -9.68 2.35 -0.24
C GLY A 51 -8.82 1.16 -0.66
N VAL A 52 -9.34 -0.08 -0.63
CA VAL A 52 -8.52 -1.28 -0.83
C VAL A 52 -8.47 -1.75 -2.28
N ARG A 53 -7.37 -2.42 -2.64
CA ARG A 53 -7.23 -3.21 -3.87
C ARG A 53 -6.74 -4.61 -3.52
N TYR A 54 -7.06 -5.59 -4.35
CA TYR A 54 -6.48 -6.91 -4.21
C TYR A 54 -5.02 -6.90 -4.70
N SER A 55 -4.14 -7.52 -3.94
CA SER A 55 -2.77 -7.84 -4.33
C SER A 55 -2.52 -9.33 -4.08
N VAL A 56 -1.62 -9.93 -4.88
CA VAL A 56 -1.19 -11.32 -4.67
C VAL A 56 -0.55 -11.50 -3.29
N LEU A 57 0.00 -10.44 -2.70
CA LEU A 57 0.57 -10.43 -1.35
C LEU A 57 -0.41 -10.92 -0.27
N LEU A 58 -1.73 -10.73 -0.45
CA LEU A 58 -2.76 -11.25 0.48
C LEU A 58 -2.78 -12.78 0.59
N LYS A 59 -2.21 -13.50 -0.38
CA LYS A 59 -2.12 -14.98 -0.32
C LYS A 59 -1.03 -15.46 0.64
N LEU A 60 -0.07 -14.61 0.99
CA LEU A 60 1.04 -15.01 1.84
C LEU A 60 0.55 -15.13 3.30
N PRO A 61 0.80 -16.26 3.97
CA PRO A 61 0.28 -16.53 5.33
C PRO A 61 0.87 -15.58 6.38
N TYR A 62 1.99 -14.94 6.10
CA TYR A 62 2.67 -13.98 6.97
C TYR A 62 2.32 -12.52 6.67
N PHE A 63 1.51 -12.25 5.65
CA PHE A 63 1.25 -10.87 5.19
C PHE A 63 -0.05 -10.35 5.77
N ASN A 64 0.08 -9.49 6.79
CA ASN A 64 -1.02 -8.77 7.40
C ASN A 64 -1.11 -7.36 6.84
N LEU A 65 -2.28 -7.00 6.31
CA LEU A 65 -2.45 -5.71 5.65
C LEU A 65 -2.19 -4.47 6.53
N PRO A 66 -2.60 -4.38 7.80
CA PRO A 66 -2.37 -3.20 8.63
C PRO A 66 -0.92 -3.12 9.11
N GLU A 67 -0.39 -4.24 9.60
CA GLU A 67 0.98 -4.36 10.12
C GLU A 67 2.02 -4.22 9.01
N ASN A 68 1.70 -4.73 7.83
CA ASN A 68 2.57 -4.71 6.66
C ASN A 68 2.17 -3.62 5.65
N SER A 69 1.19 -2.74 5.92
CA SER A 69 0.93 -1.56 5.05
C SER A 69 2.00 -0.51 5.25
N VAL A 70 2.64 -0.49 6.42
CA VAL A 70 3.84 0.31 6.64
C VAL A 70 4.94 -0.14 5.70
N VAL A 71 4.84 -1.33 5.05
CA VAL A 71 5.81 -2.03 4.16
C VAL A 71 6.02 -1.38 2.77
N GLU A 72 5.96 -0.06 2.65
CA GLU A 72 6.78 0.62 1.62
C GLU A 72 8.28 0.82 1.95
N PRO A 73 8.91 0.32 3.05
CA PRO A 73 10.36 0.25 3.15
C PRO A 73 10.86 -0.84 2.23
N MET A 74 10.11 -1.90 1.90
CA MET A 74 10.57 -2.85 0.88
C MET A 74 10.74 -2.14 -0.46
N HIS A 75 9.85 -1.22 -0.84
CA HIS A 75 10.00 -0.40 -2.04
C HIS A 75 11.14 0.62 -1.90
N ASN A 76 11.22 1.36 -0.80
CA ASN A 76 12.31 2.33 -0.58
C ASN A 76 13.68 1.66 -0.47
N ILE A 77 13.77 0.50 0.17
CA ILE A 77 14.98 -0.32 0.29
C ILE A 77 15.30 -0.93 -1.08
N PHE A 78 14.36 -1.56 -1.79
CA PHE A 78 14.65 -2.08 -3.13
C PHE A 78 15.05 -0.97 -4.10
N LEU A 79 14.39 0.19 -4.08
CA LEU A 79 14.75 1.33 -4.94
C LEU A 79 16.13 1.88 -4.59
N GLY A 80 16.43 2.07 -3.30
CA GLY A 80 17.73 2.56 -2.84
C GLY A 80 18.85 1.57 -3.14
N LEU A 81 18.61 0.29 -2.86
CA LEU A 81 19.57 -0.81 -3.04
C LEU A 81 19.80 -1.12 -4.52
N LEU A 82 18.75 -1.23 -5.34
CA LEU A 82 18.89 -1.39 -6.79
C LEU A 82 19.57 -0.19 -7.43
N ARG A 83 19.26 1.03 -6.98
CA ARG A 83 19.94 2.23 -7.47
C ARG A 83 21.42 2.17 -7.12
N HIS A 84 21.77 1.90 -5.86
CA HIS A 84 23.16 1.88 -5.42
C HIS A 84 23.96 0.75 -6.07
N HIS A 85 23.47 -0.49 -6.04
CA HIS A 85 24.17 -1.62 -6.67
C HIS A 85 24.14 -1.54 -8.20
N GLY A 86 23.06 -1.03 -8.79
CA GLY A 86 22.95 -0.80 -10.23
C GLY A 86 23.97 0.21 -10.74
N THR A 87 24.20 1.31 -10.03
CA THR A 87 25.16 2.34 -10.44
C THR A 87 26.60 2.00 -10.05
N GLU A 88 26.84 1.51 -8.84
CA GLU A 88 28.20 1.27 -8.32
C GLU A 88 28.80 -0.06 -8.78
N PHE A 89 28.01 -1.14 -8.79
CA PHE A 89 28.51 -2.48 -9.13
C PHE A 89 28.31 -2.82 -10.62
N PHE A 90 27.14 -2.47 -11.18
CA PHE A 90 26.81 -2.79 -12.58
C PHE A 90 27.11 -1.65 -13.56
N GLY A 91 27.55 -0.48 -13.09
CA GLY A 91 27.94 0.65 -13.94
C GLY A 91 26.80 1.23 -14.79
N LEU A 92 25.55 0.96 -14.43
CA LEU A 92 24.36 1.44 -15.15
C LEU A 92 24.17 2.93 -14.85
N LYS A 93 24.95 3.80 -15.50
CA LYS A 93 24.68 5.23 -15.51
C LYS A 93 23.36 5.48 -16.24
N LYS A 94 22.45 6.21 -15.60
CA LYS A 94 21.28 6.78 -16.28
C LYS A 94 21.81 7.71 -17.37
N ASN A 95 21.64 7.34 -18.64
CA ASN A 95 21.79 8.29 -19.72
C ASN A 95 20.65 9.29 -19.58
N GLU A 96 20.97 10.51 -19.15
CA GLU A 96 20.04 11.64 -19.27
C GLU A 96 19.94 11.99 -20.75
N ALA A 97 19.15 11.19 -21.48
CA ALA A 97 18.67 11.56 -22.78
C ALA A 97 17.75 12.76 -22.58
N SER A 98 18.34 13.94 -22.76
CA SER A 98 17.79 15.11 -23.42
C SER A 98 16.27 15.10 -23.57
N ASN A 99 15.60 16.04 -22.90
CA ASN A 99 14.61 16.88 -23.57
C ASN A 99 14.49 18.21 -22.83
N HIS A 100 14.65 19.24 -23.66
CA HIS A 100 14.35 20.66 -23.55
C HIS A 100 13.41 21.10 -22.42
#